data_AF-A0A454CYX8-F1
#
_entry.id   AF-A0A454CYX8-F1
#
_cell.length_a   1.000
_cell.length_b   1.000
_cell.length_c   1.000
_cell.angle_alpha   90.00
_cell.angle_beta   90.00
_cell.angle_gamma   90.00
#
_symmetry.space_group_name_H-M   'P 1'
#
loop_
_entity.id
_entity.type
_entity.pdbx_description
1 polymer ?
#
loop_
_entity_poly.entity_id
_entity_poly.type
_entity_poly.pdbx_seq_one_letter_code
_entity_poly.pdbx_strand_id
1 'polypeptide(L)'
;SWKKDTMPIQFHQLTAKENTSTLSIDDWQIDAEQSWGIFSSEGDIGSMLGDLLCGEIKPETGELKLEGYHIAQVSLSEQQRLLELEIEKDDTDFL
;
A
#
# COMPACT_ATOMS: atom_id res chain seq x y z
N SER A 1 -17.80 21.57 -21.21
CA SER A 1 -16.80 21.63 -20.14
C SER A 1 -16.86 20.31 -19.42
N TRP A 2 -15.93 19.40 -19.68
CA TRP A 2 -15.93 18.07 -19.06
C TRP A 2 -15.01 18.19 -17.86
N LYS A 3 -15.58 18.27 -16.65
CA LYS A 3 -14.80 17.95 -15.47
C LYS A 3 -14.52 16.46 -15.58
N LYS A 4 -13.27 16.12 -15.86
CA LYS A 4 -12.78 14.77 -15.61
C LYS A 4 -12.88 14.64 -14.11
N ASP A 5 -13.83 13.86 -13.61
CA ASP A 5 -13.88 13.55 -12.18
C ASP A 5 -12.52 12.96 -11.84
N THR A 6 -11.72 13.77 -11.14
CA THR A 6 -10.44 13.36 -10.58
C THR A 6 -10.79 12.36 -9.51
N MET A 7 -10.79 11.08 -9.89
CA MET A 7 -11.01 9.97 -8.98
C MET A 7 -9.89 10.04 -7.93
N PRO A 8 -10.22 10.18 -6.64
CA PRO A 8 -9.22 10.29 -5.59
C PRO A 8 -9.02 8.95 -4.87
N ILE A 9 -7.85 8.76 -4.26
CA ILE A 9 -7.68 7.77 -3.20
C ILE A 9 -8.15 8.42 -1.91
N GLN A 10 -9.02 7.75 -1.16
CA GLN A 10 -9.59 8.29 0.07
C GLN A 10 -9.45 7.32 1.23
N PHE A 11 -8.92 7.84 2.33
CA PHE A 11 -8.86 7.21 3.64
C PHE A 11 -9.88 7.89 4.55
N HIS A 12 -10.68 7.11 5.27
CA HIS A 12 -11.61 7.65 6.27
C HIS A 12 -11.63 6.79 7.52
N GLN A 13 -11.20 7.38 8.64
CA GLN A 13 -11.09 6.80 9.98
C GLN A 13 -10.44 5.42 9.96
N LEU A 14 -9.39 5.31 9.15
CA LEU A 14 -8.75 4.06 8.79
C LEU A 14 -7.75 3.67 9.86
N THR A 15 -7.86 2.44 10.35
CA THR A 15 -6.79 1.80 11.13
C THR A 15 -6.45 0.47 10.53
N ALA A 16 -5.15 0.19 10.46
CA ALA A 16 -4.62 -1.11 10.07
C ALA A 16 -3.54 -1.52 11.07
N LYS A 17 -3.30 -2.83 11.14
CA LYS A 17 -2.23 -3.39 11.96
C LYS A 17 -1.45 -4.43 11.19
N GLU A 18 -0.15 -4.41 11.41
CA GLU A 18 0.78 -5.42 10.92
C GLU A 18 1.86 -5.64 11.96
N ASN A 19 2.09 -6.89 12.38
CA ASN A 19 3.01 -7.24 13.46
C ASN A 19 2.76 -6.43 14.75
N THR A 20 3.70 -5.58 15.16
CA THR A 20 3.61 -4.69 16.32
C THR A 20 3.27 -3.24 15.95
N SER A 21 3.10 -2.95 14.66
CA SER A 21 2.92 -1.62 14.12
C SER A 21 1.43 -1.34 13.89
N THR A 22 1.01 -0.12 14.21
CA THR A 22 -0.36 0.35 13.96
C THR A 22 -0.30 1.62 13.12
N LEU A 23 -1.01 1.61 12.00
CA LEU A 23 -1.21 2.78 11.15
C LEU A 23 -2.63 3.28 11.35
N SER A 24 -2.77 4.55 11.75
CA SER A 24 -4.05 5.23 11.86
C SER A 24 -4.05 6.49 11.01
N ILE A 25 -5.05 6.62 10.15
CA ILE A 25 -5.25 7.75 9.23
C ILE A 25 -6.68 8.23 9.41
N ASP A 26 -6.85 9.41 10.01
CA ASP A 26 -8.16 9.99 10.28
C ASP A 26 -8.89 10.32 8.98
N ASP A 27 -8.29 11.16 8.14
CA ASP A 27 -8.84 11.54 6.84
C ASP A 27 -7.68 11.94 5.93
N TRP A 28 -7.56 11.29 4.78
CA TRP A 28 -6.57 11.65 3.76
C TRP A 28 -7.17 11.45 2.38
N GLN A 29 -7.08 12.50 1.55
CA GLN A 29 -7.45 12.46 0.15
C GLN A 29 -6.19 12.71 -0.68
N ILE A 30 -5.92 11.80 -1.61
CA ILE A 30 -4.86 11.94 -2.61
C ILE A 30 -5.57 12.13 -3.95
N ASP A 31 -5.42 13.33 -4.52
CA ASP A 31 -5.99 13.65 -5.82
C ASP A 31 -5.06 13.19 -6.96
N ALA A 32 -5.63 13.06 -8.15
CA ALA A 32 -4.85 12.81 -9.35
C ALA A 32 -3.74 13.86 -9.54
N GLU A 33 -2.60 13.42 -10.09
CA GLU A 33 -1.44 14.27 -10.39
C GLU A 33 -0.71 14.84 -9.16
N GLN A 34 -1.09 14.44 -7.94
CA GLN A 34 -0.33 14.77 -6.74
C GLN A 34 0.82 13.78 -6.51
N SER A 35 1.94 14.31 -6.03
CA SER A 35 3.06 13.51 -5.55
C SER A 35 3.21 13.74 -4.05
N TRP A 36 3.30 12.65 -3.29
CA TRP A 36 3.37 12.67 -1.83
C TRP A 36 4.68 12.03 -1.37
N GLY A 37 5.32 12.66 -0.38
CA GLY A 37 6.43 12.08 0.36
C GLY A 37 5.97 11.78 1.78
N ILE A 38 6.27 10.58 2.27
CA ILE A 38 5.91 10.15 3.63
C ILE A 38 7.20 10.00 4.42
N PHE A 39 7.20 10.54 5.63
CA PHE A 39 8.31 10.43 6.57
C PHE A 39 7.79 9.73 7.82
N SER A 40 8.43 8.64 8.18
CA SER A 40 8.16 7.91 9.42
C SER A 40 9.43 7.82 10.25
N SER A 41 9.29 7.84 11.57
CA SER A 41 10.36 7.54 12.50
C SER A 41 10.68 6.05 12.57
N GLU A 42 9.73 5.21 12.15
CA GLU A 42 9.80 3.75 12.16
C GLU A 42 9.75 3.22 10.73
N GLY A 43 10.59 2.22 10.41
CA GLY A 43 10.82 1.75 9.05
C GLY A 43 9.61 1.07 8.39
N ASP A 44 8.70 0.52 9.19
CA ASP A 44 7.70 -0.43 8.69
C ASP A 44 6.43 0.23 8.16
N ILE A 45 6.18 1.51 8.52
CA ILE A 45 4.96 2.24 8.14
C ILE A 45 4.84 2.44 6.63
N GLY A 46 5.98 2.62 5.94
CA GLY A 46 5.99 2.81 4.49
C GLY A 46 5.56 1.55 3.73
N SER A 47 6.01 0.37 4.19
CA SER A 47 5.59 -0.91 3.61
C SER A 47 4.10 -1.13 3.87
N MET A 48 3.69 -1.00 5.13
CA MET A 48 2.30 -1.19 5.56
C MET A 48 1.29 -0.31 4.80
N LEU A 49 1.65 0.95 4.53
CA LEU A 49 0.80 1.82 3.71
C LEU A 49 0.74 1.34 2.25
N GLY A 50 1.86 0.91 1.69
CA GLY A 50 1.91 0.32 0.35
C GLY A 50 1.02 -0.92 0.26
N ASP A 51 1.14 -1.83 1.23
CA ASP A 51 0.41 -3.08 1.29
C ASP A 51 -1.11 -2.84 1.43
N LEU A 52 -1.52 -1.79 2.17
CA LEU A 52 -2.92 -1.32 2.21
C LEU A 52 -3.39 -0.82 0.84
N LEU A 53 -2.60 0.03 0.20
CA LEU A 53 -2.93 0.66 -1.08
C LEU A 53 -3.00 -0.35 -2.23
N CYS A 54 -2.16 -1.38 -2.20
CA CYS A 54 -2.19 -2.50 -3.15
C CYS A 54 -3.25 -3.56 -2.78
N GLY A 55 -3.87 -3.46 -1.61
CA GLY A 55 -4.90 -4.38 -1.14
C GLY A 55 -4.37 -5.72 -0.64
N GLU A 56 -3.08 -5.82 -0.34
CA GLU A 56 -2.47 -7.00 0.29
C GLU A 56 -2.92 -7.15 1.75
N ILE A 57 -3.06 -6.02 2.45
CA ILE A 57 -3.68 -5.96 3.78
C ILE A 57 -4.97 -5.13 3.75
N LYS A 58 -5.89 -5.46 4.65
CA LYS A 58 -7.17 -4.76 4.77
C LYS A 58 -7.18 -3.88 6.03
N PRO A 59 -7.92 -2.77 6.01
CA PRO A 59 -8.19 -2.00 7.22
C PRO A 59 -8.84 -2.90 8.28
N GLU A 60 -8.42 -2.78 9.54
CA GLU A 60 -9.17 -3.32 10.68
C GLU A 60 -10.46 -2.53 10.90
N THR A 61 -10.38 -1.21 10.74
CA THR A 61 -11.50 -0.28 10.86
C THR A 61 -11.42 0.81 9.80
N GLY A 62 -12.55 1.45 9.53
CA GLY A 62 -12.64 2.55 8.56
C GLY A 62 -12.72 2.08 7.12
N GLU A 63 -12.47 3.01 6.20
CA GLU A 63 -12.61 2.77 4.76
C GLU A 63 -11.37 3.27 4.00
N LEU A 64 -10.95 2.45 3.03
CA LEU A 64 -10.04 2.84 1.95
C LEU A 64 -10.78 2.72 0.62
N LYS A 65 -10.93 3.84 -0.09
CA LYS A 65 -11.57 3.89 -1.42
C LYS A 65 -10.51 4.15 -2.47
N LEU A 66 -10.43 3.23 -3.43
CA LEU A 66 -9.53 3.26 -4.58
C LEU A 66 -10.41 3.27 -5.84
N GLU A 67 -10.95 4.42 -6.22
CA GLU A 67 -11.84 4.50 -7.37
C GLU A 67 -11.03 4.44 -8.68
N GLY A 68 -10.99 3.26 -9.31
CA GLY A 68 -10.44 3.08 -10.66
C GLY A 68 -8.91 3.10 -10.79
N TYR A 69 -8.16 3.13 -9.68
CA TYR A 69 -6.70 2.99 -9.69
C TYR A 69 -6.27 1.56 -9.42
N HIS A 70 -5.25 1.13 -10.17
CA HIS A 70 -4.40 0.02 -9.78
C HIS A 70 -3.13 0.65 -9.22
N ILE A 71 -2.85 0.39 -7.94
CA ILE A 71 -1.65 0.89 -7.29
C ILE A 71 -0.56 -0.16 -7.45
N ALA A 72 0.58 0.28 -7.97
CA ALA A 72 1.79 -0.52 -8.02
C ALA A 72 2.75 0.01 -6.94
N GLN A 73 3.11 -0.86 -6.02
CA GLN A 73 4.17 -0.61 -5.05
C GLN A 73 5.51 -1.02 -5.66
N VAL A 74 6.52 -0.16 -5.50
CA VAL A 74 7.91 -0.50 -5.79
C VAL A 74 8.72 -0.23 -4.54
N SER A 75 9.12 -1.30 -3.85
CA SER A 75 10.00 -1.22 -2.68
C SER A 75 11.16 -2.21 -2.81
N LEU A 76 12.28 -1.90 -2.15
CA LEU A 76 13.43 -2.82 -2.09
C LEU A 76 13.07 -4.10 -1.34
N SER A 77 12.21 -4.00 -0.31
CA SER A 77 11.72 -5.15 0.45
C SER A 77 10.89 -6.10 -0.43
N GLU A 78 10.01 -5.56 -1.29
CA GLU A 78 9.22 -6.38 -2.21
C GLU A 78 10.09 -7.00 -3.30
N GLN A 79 11.08 -6.26 -3.82
CA GLN A 79 12.06 -6.84 -4.75
C GLN A 79 12.85 -7.99 -4.11
N GLN A 80 13.21 -7.88 -2.82
CA GLN A 80 13.87 -8.95 -2.09
C GLN A 80 12.95 -10.15 -1.88
N ARG A 81 11.69 -9.93 -1.48
CA ARG A 81 10.69 -11.00 -1.33
C ARG A 81 10.45 -11.75 -2.65
N LEU A 82 10.33 -11.03 -3.77
CA LEU A 82 10.18 -11.63 -5.10
C LEU A 82 11.40 -12.46 -5.50
N LEU A 83 12.61 -12.00 -5.13
CA LEU A 83 13.84 -12.76 -5.34
C LEU A 83 13.85 -14.05 -4.51
N GLU A 84 13.45 -13.98 -3.23
CA GLU A 84 13.37 -15.14 -2.34
C GLU A 84 12.37 -16.20 -2.85
N LEU A 85 11.20 -15.76 -3.36
CA LEU A 85 10.21 -16.64 -3.98
C LEU A 85 10.74 -17.32 -5.25
N GLU A 86 11.55 -16.63 -6.04
CA GLU A 86 12.14 -17.20 -7.26
C GLU A 86 13.24 -18.22 -6.92
N ILE A 87 14.06 -17.95 -5.90
CA ILE A 87 15.06 -18.90 -5.39
C ILE A 87 14.38 -20.18 -4.88
N GLU A 88 13.30 -20.05 -4.12
CA GLU A 88 12.55 -21.21 -3.61
C GLU A 88 11.97 -22.06 -4.74
N LYS A 89 11.46 -21.44 -5.81
CA LYS A 89 10.97 -22.16 -6.98
C LYS A 89 12.08 -22.92 -7.70
N ASP A 90 13.24 -22.30 -7.91
CA ASP A 90 14.41 -22.93 -8.54
C ASP A 90 14.89 -24.14 -7.72
N ASP A 91 14.91 -24.04 -6.38
CA ASP A 91 15.25 -25.15 -5.48
C ASP A 91 14.24 -26.33 -5.55
N THR A 92 12.96 -26.06 -5.83
CA THR A 92 11.93 -27.11 -5.99
C THR A 92 11.91 -27.80 -7.35
N ASP A 93 12.53 -27.22 -8.38
CA ASP A 93 12.58 -27.79 -9.74
C ASP A 93 13.59 -28.96 -9.88
N PHE A 94 14.33 -29.29 -8.80
CA PHE A 94 15.33 -30.37 -8.77
C PHE A 94 14.90 -31.70 -8.10
N LEU A 95 13.61 -31.92 -7.77
CA LEU A 95 13.07 -33.18 -7.24
C LEU A 95 12.05 -33.84 -8.18
#